data_AF-A0A518EYQ9-F1
#
_entry.id   AF-A0A518EYQ9-F1
#
_cell.length_a   1.000
_cell.length_b   1.000
_cell.length_c   1.000
_cell.angle_alpha   90.00
_cell.angle_beta   90.00
_cell.angle_gamma   90.00
#
_symmetry.space_group_name_H-M   'P 1'
#
loop_
_entity.id
_entity.type
_entity.pdbx_description
1 polymer ?
#
loop_
_entity_poly.entity_id
_entity_poly.type
_entity_poly.pdbx_seq_one_letter_code
_entity_poly.pdbx_strand_id
1 'polypeptide(L)'
;MFSYNGIEALFARSTPPRAGSTEWYDACDMLATAVKGRLRERFQRGFHVEVYGDEVGLILRVRGDGYGVNPWSVDRALDNGAPLAEQVDAAVEAVADRVNELYEARPQSAIL
;
A
#
# COMPACT_ATOMS: atom_id res chain seq x y z
N MET A 1 -1.74 -3.46 17.78
CA MET A 1 -1.31 -4.07 16.51
C MET A 1 -2.54 -4.70 15.88
N PHE A 2 -2.99 -4.22 14.72
CA PHE A 2 -4.16 -4.76 14.04
C PHE A 2 -3.79 -6.05 13.31
N SER A 3 -4.60 -7.09 13.40
CA SER A 3 -4.43 -8.31 12.60
C SER A 3 -5.17 -8.16 11.27
N TYR A 4 -4.58 -8.66 10.19
CA TYR A 4 -5.22 -8.63 8.86
C TYR A 4 -6.60 -9.29 8.89
N ASN A 5 -6.80 -10.35 9.68
CA ASN A 5 -8.09 -11.01 9.87
C ASN A 5 -9.21 -10.05 10.32
N GLY A 6 -8.89 -9.04 11.15
CA GLY A 6 -9.89 -8.05 11.59
C GLY A 6 -10.32 -7.10 10.47
N ILE A 7 -9.39 -6.79 9.56
CA ILE A 7 -9.62 -5.94 8.38
C ILE A 7 -10.37 -6.73 7.31
N GLU A 8 -10.00 -7.98 7.07
CA GLU A 8 -10.71 -8.90 6.18
C GLU A 8 -12.18 -9.06 6.61
N ALA A 9 -12.43 -9.24 7.92
CA ALA A 9 -13.79 -9.33 8.45
C ALA A 9 -14.61 -8.04 8.29
N LEU A 10 -13.96 -6.88 8.22
CA LEU A 10 -14.61 -5.61 7.90
C LEU A 10 -14.98 -5.54 6.41
N PHE A 11 -14.05 -5.88 5.52
CA PHE A 11 -14.32 -5.92 4.08
C PHE A 11 -15.39 -6.94 3.69
N ALA A 12 -15.41 -8.12 4.33
CA ALA A 12 -16.39 -9.16 4.04
C ALA A 12 -17.83 -8.77 4.41
N ARG A 13 -18.01 -7.96 5.47
CA ARG A 13 -19.35 -7.55 5.95
C ARG A 13 -19.80 -6.20 5.40
N SER A 14 -18.88 -5.40 4.89
CA SER A 14 -19.14 -4.04 4.42
C SER A 14 -19.36 -4.06 2.91
N THR A 15 -20.36 -3.34 2.42
CA THR A 15 -20.59 -3.20 0.97
C THR A 15 -19.68 -2.10 0.40
N PRO A 16 -18.94 -2.33 -0.71
CA PRO A 16 -18.23 -1.29 -1.45
C PRO A 16 -19.17 -0.13 -1.81
N PRO A 17 -18.67 1.10 -2.02
CA PRO A 17 -19.44 2.31 -1.76
C PRO A 17 -20.55 2.53 -2.80
N ARG A 18 -21.74 2.01 -2.51
CA ARG A 18 -23.03 2.57 -2.97
C ARG A 18 -23.73 3.41 -1.90
N ALA A 19 -23.35 3.26 -0.63
CA ALA A 19 -24.11 3.84 0.48
C ALA A 19 -23.22 4.19 1.70
N GLY A 20 -22.31 5.15 1.57
CA GLY A 20 -21.72 5.87 2.71
C GLY A 20 -21.24 5.00 3.89
N SER A 21 -20.75 3.79 3.64
CA SER A 21 -20.41 2.84 4.71
C SER A 21 -19.11 3.27 5.36
N THR A 22 -19.22 3.92 6.52
CA THR A 22 -18.07 4.34 7.34
C THR A 22 -17.15 3.15 7.62
N GLU A 23 -17.69 1.96 7.86
CA GLU A 23 -16.90 0.75 8.15
C GLU A 23 -16.00 0.31 6.98
N TRP A 24 -16.42 0.55 5.73
CA TRP A 24 -15.58 0.24 4.57
C TRP A 24 -14.38 1.18 4.49
N TYR A 25 -14.60 2.47 4.73
CA TYR A 25 -13.52 3.46 4.77
C TYR A 25 -12.60 3.24 5.97
N ASP A 26 -13.14 2.87 7.13
CA ASP A 26 -12.35 2.48 8.30
C ASP A 26 -11.45 1.28 7.97
N ALA A 27 -11.97 0.27 7.26
CA ALA A 27 -11.17 -0.88 6.82
C ALA A 27 -10.03 -0.47 5.87
N CYS A 28 -10.30 0.45 4.93
CA CYS A 28 -9.28 1.03 4.06
C CYS A 28 -8.19 1.75 4.87
N ASP A 29 -8.56 2.59 5.83
CA ASP A 29 -7.62 3.35 6.66
C ASP A 29 -6.78 2.43 7.57
N MET A 30 -7.41 1.39 8.11
CA MET A 30 -6.72 0.35 8.89
C MET A 30 -5.70 -0.40 8.03
N LEU A 31 -6.07 -0.77 6.80
CA LEU A 31 -5.16 -1.44 5.87
C LEU A 31 -4.00 -0.52 5.47
N ALA A 32 -4.28 0.74 5.12
CA ALA A 32 -3.26 1.72 4.79
C ALA A 32 -2.27 1.90 5.95
N THR A 33 -2.76 1.92 7.19
CA THR A 33 -1.93 2.01 8.39
C THR A 33 -1.05 0.76 8.58
N ALA A 34 -1.60 -0.44 8.37
CA ALA A 34 -0.84 -1.69 8.45
C ALA A 34 0.29 -1.73 7.40
N VAL A 35 -0.01 -1.36 6.16
CA VAL A 35 0.98 -1.29 5.06
C VAL A 35 2.06 -0.24 5.37
N LYS A 36 1.67 0.95 5.88
CA LYS A 36 2.64 1.97 6.34
C LYS A 36 3.59 1.40 7.39
N GLY A 37 3.09 0.60 8.34
CA GLY A 37 3.89 -0.08 9.34
C GLY A 37 4.94 -1.00 8.72
N ARG A 38 4.52 -1.88 7.80
CA ARG A 38 5.41 -2.83 7.10
C ARG A 38 6.47 -2.13 6.25
N LEU A 39 6.09 -1.09 5.51
CA LEU A 39 7.03 -0.28 4.73
C LEU A 39 8.03 0.43 5.64
N ARG A 40 7.57 0.96 6.79
CA ARG A 40 8.46 1.60 7.77
C ARG A 40 9.45 0.62 8.38
N GLU A 41 9.01 -0.60 8.72
CA GLU A 41 9.91 -1.65 9.23
C GLU A 41 10.99 -2.01 8.19
N ARG A 42 10.58 -2.20 6.93
CA ARG A 42 11.49 -2.63 5.86
C ARG A 42 12.48 -1.56 5.43
N PHE A 43 12.01 -0.33 5.21
CA PHE A 43 12.82 0.74 4.65
C PHE A 43 13.32 1.75 5.69
N GLN A 44 12.92 1.60 6.96
CA GLN A 44 13.21 2.54 8.06
C GLN A 44 12.74 3.98 7.76
N ARG A 45 11.72 4.14 6.90
CA ARG A 45 11.23 5.43 6.39
C ARG A 45 9.71 5.43 6.23
N GLY A 46 9.11 6.62 6.23
CA GLY A 46 7.69 6.79 5.99
C GLY A 46 7.37 6.82 4.49
N PHE A 47 6.28 6.16 4.11
CA PHE A 47 5.68 6.27 2.79
C PHE A 47 4.26 6.81 2.91
N HIS A 48 3.83 7.56 1.90
CA HIS A 48 2.42 7.87 1.77
C HIS A 48 1.71 6.66 1.19
N VAL A 49 0.69 6.18 1.88
CA VAL A 49 -0.09 5.00 1.47
C VAL A 49 -1.55 5.39 1.52
N GLU A 50 -2.24 5.08 0.42
CA GLU A 50 -3.66 5.27 0.22
C GLU A 50 -4.25 3.91 -0.12
N VAL A 51 -5.35 3.54 0.53
CA VAL A 51 -6.19 2.43 0.13
C VAL A 51 -7.54 3.02 -0.19
N TYR A 52 -8.00 2.83 -1.42
CA TYR A 52 -9.31 3.30 -1.84
C TYR A 52 -9.96 2.22 -2.68
N GLY A 53 -11.26 2.04 -2.51
CA GLY A 53 -12.03 1.08 -3.28
C GLY A 53 -13.33 1.68 -3.75
N ASP A 54 -13.75 1.28 -4.94
CA ASP A 54 -15.04 1.61 -5.53
C ASP A 54 -15.86 0.32 -5.79
N GLU A 55 -16.91 0.41 -6.60
CA GLU A 55 -17.71 -0.75 -6.98
C GLU A 55 -16.93 -1.81 -7.79
N VAL A 56 -15.78 -1.46 -8.34
CA VAL A 56 -15.00 -2.26 -9.29
C VAL A 56 -13.82 -2.97 -8.60
N GLY A 57 -13.35 -2.48 -7.45
CA GLY A 57 -12.36 -3.18 -6.65
C GLY A 57 -11.64 -2.28 -5.64
N LEU A 58 -10.71 -2.89 -4.90
CA LEU A 58 -9.87 -2.20 -3.92
C LEU A 58 -8.49 -1.94 -4.53
N ILE A 59 -7.97 -0.72 -4.40
CA ILE A 59 -6.67 -0.32 -4.90
C ILE A 59 -5.81 0.19 -3.74
N LEU A 60 -4.62 -0.39 -3.61
CA LEU A 60 -3.55 0.09 -2.75
C LEU A 60 -2.59 0.92 -3.60
N ARG A 61 -2.35 2.16 -3.19
CA ARG A 61 -1.36 3.06 -3.77
C ARG A 61 -0.32 3.43 -2.73
N VAL A 62 0.94 3.22 -3.06
CA VAL A 62 2.09 3.69 -2.28
C VAL A 62 2.81 4.76 -3.08
N ARG A 63 3.00 5.95 -2.51
CA ARG A 63 3.75 7.04 -3.14
C ARG A 63 5.09 7.26 -2.45
N GLY A 64 6.12 7.51 -3.26
CA GLY A 64 7.43 7.91 -2.80
C GLY A 64 7.81 9.29 -3.34
N ASP A 65 8.10 10.22 -2.44
CA ASP A 65 8.51 11.61 -2.72
C ASP A 65 9.83 12.02 -2.02
N GLY A 66 10.38 11.17 -1.15
CA GLY A 66 11.51 11.52 -0.26
C GLY A 66 12.90 11.00 -0.63
N TYR A 67 13.14 10.64 -1.90
CA TYR A 67 14.35 9.87 -2.31
C TYR A 67 15.34 10.65 -3.20
N GLY A 68 15.14 11.97 -3.36
CA GLY A 68 15.91 12.79 -4.33
C GLY A 68 15.68 12.36 -5.78
N VAL A 69 14.65 11.56 -6.02
CA VAL A 69 14.16 11.12 -7.32
C VAL A 69 12.81 11.78 -7.55
N ASN A 70 12.40 11.85 -8.81
CA ASN A 70 11.07 12.36 -9.15
C ASN A 70 9.98 11.55 -8.44
N PRO A 71 8.87 12.20 -8.05
CA PRO A 71 7.74 11.51 -7.42
C PRO A 71 7.29 10.30 -8.23
N TRP A 72 6.97 9.21 -7.54
CA TRP A 72 6.50 7.97 -8.14
C TRP A 72 5.44 7.31 -7.28
N SER A 73 4.69 6.38 -7.88
CA SER A 73 3.71 5.55 -7.18
C SER A 73 3.77 4.11 -7.63
N VAL A 74 3.43 3.20 -6.73
CA VAL A 74 3.15 1.79 -6.99
C VAL A 74 1.69 1.56 -6.65
N ASP A 75 0.92 1.13 -7.65
CA ASP A 75 -0.51 0.84 -7.53
C ASP A 75 -0.71 -0.67 -7.66
N ARG A 76 -1.49 -1.26 -6.76
CA ARG A 76 -1.88 -2.67 -6.79
C ARG A 76 -3.36 -2.82 -6.55
N ALA A 77 -4.01 -3.58 -7.42
CA ALA A 77 -5.35 -4.09 -7.14
C ALA A 77 -5.27 -5.13 -6.01
N LEU A 78 -6.21 -5.04 -5.09
CA LEU A 78 -6.42 -5.96 -3.99
C LEU A 78 -7.72 -6.72 -4.21
N ASP A 79 -7.67 -8.02 -3.97
CA ASP A 79 -8.81 -8.92 -3.95
C ASP A 79 -9.29 -9.08 -2.51
N ASN A 80 -10.53 -8.65 -2.25
CA ASN A 80 -11.17 -8.75 -0.94
C ASN A 80 -11.63 -10.18 -0.60
N GLY A 81 -11.63 -11.10 -1.57
CA GLY A 81 -11.90 -12.53 -1.39
C GLY A 81 -10.66 -13.36 -1.04
N ALA A 82 -9.46 -12.78 -1.14
CA ALA A 82 -8.20 -13.44 -0.85
C ALA A 82 -7.55 -12.89 0.43
N PRO A 83 -6.67 -13.65 1.10
CA PRO A 83 -5.96 -13.19 2.30
C PRO A 83 -5.19 -11.88 2.04
N LEU A 84 -5.34 -10.89 2.91
CA LEU A 84 -4.66 -9.61 2.78
C LEU A 84 -3.16 -9.72 3.07
N ALA A 85 -2.75 -10.65 3.93
CA ALA A 85 -1.34 -10.82 4.31
C ALA A 85 -0.42 -11.02 3.09
N GLU A 86 -0.77 -11.99 2.23
CA GLU A 86 0.01 -12.30 1.01
C GLU A 86 0.01 -11.13 0.02
N GLN A 87 -1.12 -10.44 -0.11
CA GLN A 87 -1.25 -9.30 -1.01
C GLN A 87 -0.46 -8.08 -0.52
N VAL A 88 -0.42 -7.84 0.80
CA VAL A 88 0.38 -6.78 1.41
C VAL A 88 1.86 -7.09 1.26
N ASP A 89 2.30 -8.32 1.52
CA ASP A 89 3.69 -8.69 1.31
C ASP A 89 4.11 -8.51 -0.16
N ALA A 90 3.26 -8.91 -1.12
CA ALA A 90 3.48 -8.66 -2.54
C ALA A 90 3.55 -7.15 -2.89
N ALA A 91 2.74 -6.30 -2.24
CA ALA A 91 2.81 -4.86 -2.44
C ALA A 91 4.10 -4.25 -1.87
N VAL A 92 4.56 -4.73 -0.71
CA VAL A 92 5.83 -4.31 -0.10
C VAL A 92 7.02 -4.71 -0.97
N GLU A 93 7.00 -5.92 -1.56
CA GLU A 93 8.02 -6.34 -2.53
C GLU A 93 8.01 -5.46 -3.79
N ALA A 94 6.84 -5.18 -4.37
CA ALA A 94 6.75 -4.30 -5.54
C ALA A 94 7.30 -2.88 -5.28
N VAL A 95 7.10 -2.37 -4.05
CA VAL A 95 7.72 -1.11 -3.61
C VAL A 95 9.24 -1.25 -3.49
N ALA A 96 9.74 -2.38 -3.00
CA ALA A 96 11.18 -2.65 -2.92
C ALA A 96 11.83 -2.68 -4.29
N ASP A 97 11.23 -3.40 -5.24
CA ASP A 97 11.70 -3.46 -6.63
C ASP A 97 11.73 -2.06 -7.24
N ARG A 98 10.66 -1.28 -7.04
CA ARG A 98 10.60 0.09 -7.55
C ARG A 98 11.69 0.99 -6.95
N VAL A 99 11.94 0.87 -5.65
CA VAL A 99 13.02 1.61 -4.98
C VAL A 99 14.38 1.19 -5.53
N ASN A 100 14.63 -0.11 -5.71
CA ASN A 100 15.87 -0.63 -6.26
C ASN A 100 16.11 -0.12 -7.70
N GLU A 101 15.11 -0.20 -8.57
CA GLU A 101 15.17 0.35 -9.94
C GLU A 101 15.57 1.83 -9.95
N LEU A 102 15.00 2.63 -9.05
CA LEU A 102 15.27 4.07 -8.98
C LEU A 102 16.70 4.37 -8.51
N TYR A 103 17.29 3.51 -7.69
CA TYR A 103 18.67 3.65 -7.23
C TYR A 103 19.69 3.04 -8.21
N GLU A 104 19.36 1.93 -8.88
CA GLU A 104 20.19 1.35 -9.95
C GLU A 104 20.21 2.21 -11.21
N ALA A 105 19.09 2.88 -11.53
CA ALA A 105 18.99 3.80 -12.67
C ALA A 105 19.74 5.12 -12.46
N ARG A 106 20.30 5.38 -11.26
CA ARG A 106 21.25 6.47 -11.08
C ARG A 106 22.62 5.99 -11.58
N PRO A 107 23.15 6.54 -12.69
CA PRO A 107 24.55 6.29 -13.00
C PRO A 107 25.39 6.73 -11.80
N GLN A 108 26.29 5.87 -11.34
CA GLN A 108 27.44 6.27 -10.52
C GLN A 108 28.20 7.32 -11.33
N SER A 109 27.88 8.59 -11.16
CA SER A 109 28.57 9.66 -11.88
C SER A 109 28.72 10.86 -10.98
N ALA A 110 29.99 11.22 -10.79
CA ALA A 110 30.52 12.43 -10.17
C ALA A 110 30.48 12.49 -8.63
N ILE A 111 31.26 11.63 -7.98
CA ILE A 111 32.20 12.17 -6.99
C ILE A 111 33.42 12.61 -7.79
N LEU A 112 33.43 13.89 -8.18
CA LEU A 112 34.63 14.62 -8.59
C LEU A 112 35.33 15.11 -7.31
#